data_AF-A0A1E3YAT0-F1
#
_entry.id   AF-A0A1E3YAT0-F1
#
_cell.length_a   1.000
_cell.length_b   1.000
_cell.length_c   1.000
_cell.angle_alpha   90.00
_cell.angle_beta   90.00
_cell.angle_gamma   90.00
#
_symmetry.space_group_name_H-M   'P 1'
#
loop_
_entity.id
_entity.type
_entity.pdbx_description
1 polymer ?
#
loop_
_entity_poly.entity_id
_entity_poly.type
_entity_poly.pdbx_seq_one_letter_code
_entity_poly.pdbx_strand_id
1 'polypeptide(L)'
;MIVGLGLAGLVPLSGHAADKVPPGNRNAEQPAVPGASVRRTKAGKTSFDIKYEKVRDLLKTDSRLVGKIKKTASAYQIAPIHMVGAIVGEHTYNVDAYDSLQSYYVKAASYAGNSFRFGYKDESIADFVGRSEFSECSGYSDSYRLWTCREKVWEDQFRGKSVGGKSYPNNRFSAVFFQPFYAGQTFGLGQINPLTALMLSDLVHEKSGYPKLDENDAAGVYKAIMDPDISLAFMAAVIRKSIDDYRQIADVDISGNPGVTATLFNIGGSQQRARALAAKRSTGAANWPEENYYGWLINDRLDELEPLL
;
A
#
# COMPACT_ATOMS: atom_id res chain seq x y z
N MET A 1 -2.93 -48.71 -45.50
CA MET A 1 -3.78 -47.68 -44.87
C MET A 1 -4.16 -48.17 -43.48
N ILE A 2 -3.40 -47.79 -42.45
CA ILE A 2 -3.82 -47.84 -41.03
C ILE A 2 -3.21 -46.58 -40.40
N VAL A 3 -4.07 -45.61 -40.08
CA VAL A 3 -3.73 -44.39 -39.36
C VAL A 3 -4.02 -44.66 -37.88
N GLY A 4 -2.98 -44.69 -37.05
CA GLY A 4 -3.11 -44.77 -35.60
C GLY A 4 -3.27 -43.36 -35.02
N LEU A 5 -4.50 -43.02 -34.59
CA LEU A 5 -4.76 -41.82 -33.78
C LEU A 5 -4.21 -42.05 -32.36
N GLY A 6 -3.14 -41.34 -32.00
CA GLY A 6 -2.70 -41.24 -30.61
C GLY A 6 -3.54 -40.21 -29.86
N LEU A 7 -4.37 -40.67 -28.92
CA LEU A 7 -5.01 -39.78 -27.94
C LEU A 7 -3.94 -39.30 -26.95
N ALA A 8 -3.55 -38.04 -27.05
CA ALA A 8 -2.84 -37.35 -25.99
C ALA A 8 -3.82 -37.04 -24.85
N GLY A 9 -3.68 -37.75 -23.73
CA GLY A 9 -4.45 -37.47 -22.51
C GLY A 9 -4.09 -36.10 -21.95
N LEU A 10 -5.06 -35.19 -21.89
CA LEU A 10 -5.00 -33.96 -21.13
C LEU A 10 -4.92 -34.33 -19.64
N VAL A 11 -3.76 -34.15 -19.02
CA VAL A 11 -3.62 -34.24 -17.56
C VAL A 11 -4.27 -32.99 -16.97
N PRO A 12 -5.30 -33.10 -16.13
CA PRO A 12 -5.87 -31.95 -15.45
C PRO A 12 -4.84 -31.37 -14.47
N LEU A 13 -4.49 -30.09 -14.68
CA LEU A 13 -3.76 -29.29 -13.69
C LEU A 13 -4.62 -29.24 -12.42
N SER A 14 -4.24 -30.01 -11.40
CA SER A 14 -4.84 -29.94 -10.08
C SER A 14 -4.39 -28.63 -9.42
N GLY A 15 -5.15 -27.55 -9.62
CA GLY A 15 -4.92 -26.29 -8.92
C GLY A 15 -5.11 -26.50 -7.42
N HIS A 16 -4.00 -26.54 -6.67
CA HIS A 16 -4.08 -26.48 -5.21
C HIS A 16 -4.57 -25.09 -4.82
N ALA A 17 -5.52 -25.02 -3.89
CA ALA A 17 -5.98 -23.75 -3.36
C ALA A 17 -4.87 -23.16 -2.47
N ALA A 18 -4.62 -21.86 -2.59
CA ALA A 18 -3.61 -21.18 -1.79
C ALA A 18 -3.82 -21.40 -0.28
N ASP A 19 -2.73 -21.58 0.44
CA ASP A 19 -2.72 -21.87 1.86
C ASP A 19 -3.24 -20.68 2.67
N LYS A 20 -4.37 -20.85 3.36
CA LYS A 20 -4.99 -19.77 4.14
C LYS A 20 -4.19 -19.51 5.42
N VAL A 21 -3.79 -18.25 5.62
CA VAL A 21 -3.11 -17.83 6.85
C VAL A 21 -4.05 -17.99 8.05
N PRO A 22 -3.61 -18.62 9.15
CA PRO A 22 -4.41 -18.69 10.36
C PRO A 22 -4.76 -17.30 10.92
N PRO A 23 -5.92 -17.14 11.56
CA PRO A 23 -6.29 -15.88 12.18
C PRO A 23 -5.39 -15.55 13.39
N GLY A 24 -5.36 -14.27 13.76
CA GLY A 24 -4.64 -13.78 14.94
C GLY A 24 -3.13 -13.67 14.77
N ASN A 25 -2.47 -13.18 15.82
CA ASN A 25 -1.07 -12.82 15.80
C ASN A 25 -0.12 -14.02 15.77
N ARG A 26 0.99 -13.86 15.03
CA ARG A 26 2.12 -14.81 15.08
C ARG A 26 3.01 -14.60 16.31
N ASN A 27 3.04 -13.37 16.82
CA ASN A 27 3.81 -12.99 18.01
C ASN A 27 2.89 -12.85 19.23
N ALA A 28 3.29 -13.39 20.38
CA ALA A 28 2.53 -13.30 21.63
C ALA A 28 2.46 -11.85 22.17
N GLU A 29 3.52 -11.08 21.95
CA GLU A 29 3.62 -9.68 22.33
C GLU A 29 3.74 -8.79 21.09
N GLN A 30 3.33 -7.53 21.24
CA GLN A 30 3.42 -6.57 20.17
C GLN A 30 4.90 -6.32 19.77
N PRO A 31 5.24 -6.42 18.48
CA PRO A 31 6.55 -6.03 17.99
C PRO A 31 6.87 -4.56 18.33
N ALA A 32 8.16 -4.22 18.39
CA ALA A 32 8.59 -2.87 18.77
C ALA A 32 8.04 -1.78 17.85
N VAL A 33 7.48 -0.73 18.45
CA VAL A 33 7.01 0.46 17.73
C VAL A 33 8.21 1.35 17.36
N PRO A 34 8.34 1.81 16.10
CA PRO A 34 9.43 2.67 15.67
C PRO A 34 9.55 3.95 16.49
N GLY A 35 10.77 4.34 16.83
CA GLY A 35 11.05 5.52 17.66
C GLY A 35 10.50 6.83 17.08
N ALA A 36 10.34 6.94 15.76
CA ALA A 36 9.71 8.10 15.14
C ALA A 36 8.23 8.24 15.53
N SER A 37 7.48 7.14 15.57
CA SER A 37 6.08 7.11 16.00
C SER A 37 5.94 7.44 17.48
N VAL A 38 6.85 6.93 18.32
CA VAL A 38 6.92 7.28 19.74
C VAL A 38 7.18 8.77 19.94
N ARG A 39 8.16 9.34 19.24
CA ARG A 39 8.49 10.78 19.34
C ARG A 39 7.32 11.67 18.90
N ARG A 40 6.64 11.36 17.79
CA ARG A 40 5.47 12.12 17.33
C ARG A 40 4.34 12.09 18.34
N THR A 41 4.04 10.92 18.89
CA THR A 41 2.98 10.73 19.89
C THR A 41 3.27 11.52 21.17
N LYS A 42 4.52 11.50 21.64
CA LYS A 42 4.96 12.34 22.77
C LYS A 42 4.88 13.84 22.46
N ALA A 43 5.28 14.27 21.26
CA ALA A 43 5.20 15.67 20.85
C ALA A 43 3.74 16.17 20.79
N GLY A 44 2.81 15.31 20.37
CA GLY A 44 1.36 15.57 20.42
C GLY A 44 0.73 15.46 21.82
N LYS A 45 1.54 15.24 22.88
CA LYS A 45 1.09 15.10 24.28
C LYS A 45 -0.04 14.09 24.45
N THR A 46 0.05 12.95 23.76
CA THR A 46 -0.95 11.88 23.78
C THR A 46 -0.29 10.50 23.94
N SER A 47 -1.08 9.43 23.97
CA SER A 47 -0.63 8.03 24.00
C SER A 47 -1.21 7.24 22.82
N PHE A 48 -0.68 6.06 22.53
CA PHE A 48 -1.24 5.21 21.49
C PHE A 48 -2.67 4.75 21.82
N ASP A 49 -2.95 4.44 23.09
CA ASP A 49 -4.29 4.03 23.52
C ASP A 49 -5.33 5.14 23.29
N ILE A 50 -5.01 6.38 23.68
CA ILE A 50 -5.90 7.53 23.44
C ILE A 50 -6.14 7.72 21.93
N LYS A 51 -5.10 7.55 21.11
CA LYS A 51 -5.23 7.69 19.66
C LYS A 51 -6.08 6.57 19.04
N TYR A 52 -5.92 5.33 19.53
CA TYR A 52 -6.74 4.19 19.15
C TYR A 52 -8.22 4.42 19.51
N GLU A 53 -8.51 4.84 20.75
CA GLU A 53 -9.87 5.13 21.21
C GLU A 53 -10.53 6.21 20.34
N LYS A 54 -9.82 7.29 20.02
CA LYS A 54 -10.32 8.36 19.15
C LYS A 54 -10.73 7.85 17.76
N VAL A 55 -9.88 7.07 17.10
CA VAL A 55 -10.20 6.57 15.74
C VAL A 55 -11.30 5.51 15.78
N ARG A 56 -11.31 4.63 16.79
CA ARG A 56 -12.40 3.67 17.01
C ARG A 56 -13.74 4.38 17.21
N ASP A 57 -13.77 5.40 18.07
CA ASP A 57 -14.99 6.14 18.38
C ASP A 57 -15.48 6.99 17.19
N LEU A 58 -14.56 7.55 16.39
CA LEU A 58 -14.89 8.18 15.11
C LEU A 58 -15.61 7.19 14.18
N LEU A 59 -15.04 6.00 13.98
CA LEU A 59 -15.66 4.96 13.14
C LEU A 59 -17.00 4.48 13.70
N LYS A 60 -17.11 4.35 15.02
CA LYS A 60 -18.35 3.96 15.70
C LYS A 60 -19.47 4.98 15.51
N THR A 61 -19.15 6.26 15.48
CA THR A 61 -20.14 7.34 15.43
C THR A 61 -20.45 7.83 14.01
N ASP A 62 -19.50 7.72 13.08
CA ASP A 62 -19.68 8.13 11.68
C ASP A 62 -20.17 6.96 10.80
N SER A 63 -21.46 6.67 10.90
CA SER A 63 -22.13 5.65 10.07
C SER A 63 -22.02 5.92 8.56
N ARG A 64 -21.85 7.18 8.13
CA ARG A 64 -21.68 7.54 6.73
C ARG A 64 -20.29 7.12 6.24
N LEU A 65 -19.25 7.38 7.02
CA LEU A 65 -17.89 6.92 6.71
C LEU A 65 -17.84 5.39 6.67
N VAL A 66 -18.39 4.70 7.67
CA VAL A 66 -18.48 3.23 7.67
C VAL A 66 -19.23 2.70 6.45
N GLY A 67 -20.34 3.34 6.07
CA GLY A 67 -21.09 3.00 4.86
C GLY A 67 -20.24 3.12 3.59
N LYS A 68 -19.42 4.18 3.47
CA LYS A 68 -18.46 4.34 2.37
C LYS A 68 -17.39 3.25 2.40
N ILE A 69 -16.82 2.93 3.56
CA ILE A 69 -15.82 1.85 3.72
C ILE A 69 -16.40 0.52 3.24
N LYS A 70 -17.60 0.14 3.70
CA LYS A 70 -18.28 -1.10 3.29
C LYS A 70 -18.52 -1.15 1.79
N LYS A 71 -19.03 -0.06 1.21
CA LYS A 71 -19.29 0.04 -0.22
C LYS A 71 -18.01 -0.11 -1.05
N THR A 72 -16.95 0.62 -0.68
CA THR A 72 -15.67 0.55 -1.37
C THR A 72 -15.03 -0.82 -1.21
N ALA A 73 -14.98 -1.39 0.00
CA ALA A 73 -14.43 -2.73 0.23
C ALA A 73 -15.11 -3.79 -0.65
N SER A 74 -16.45 -3.72 -0.77
CA SER A 74 -17.23 -4.60 -1.63
C SER A 74 -16.85 -4.47 -3.11
N ALA A 75 -16.70 -3.26 -3.63
CA ALA A 75 -16.28 -3.01 -5.02
C ALA A 75 -14.90 -3.63 -5.35
N TYR A 76 -14.01 -3.72 -4.36
CA TYR A 76 -12.70 -4.32 -4.48
C TYR A 76 -12.64 -5.78 -4.02
N GLN A 77 -13.78 -6.39 -3.66
CA GLN A 77 -13.86 -7.78 -3.21
C GLN A 77 -12.92 -8.08 -2.04
N ILE A 78 -12.93 -7.21 -1.03
CA ILE A 78 -12.22 -7.38 0.24
C ILE A 78 -13.21 -7.23 1.39
N ALA A 79 -12.96 -7.90 2.52
CA ALA A 79 -13.74 -7.66 3.73
C ALA A 79 -13.45 -6.24 4.27
N PRO A 80 -14.47 -5.48 4.71
CA PRO A 80 -14.27 -4.10 5.15
C PRO A 80 -13.36 -3.96 6.38
N ILE A 81 -13.17 -5.03 7.16
CA ILE A 81 -12.25 -5.06 8.30
C ILE A 81 -10.79 -4.78 7.90
N HIS A 82 -10.37 -5.13 6.67
CA HIS A 82 -9.03 -4.79 6.21
C HIS A 82 -8.84 -3.28 6.06
N MET A 83 -9.89 -2.58 5.61
CA MET A 83 -9.86 -1.13 5.51
C MET A 83 -9.90 -0.49 6.91
N VAL A 84 -10.78 -0.95 7.79
CA VAL A 84 -10.80 -0.49 9.19
C VAL A 84 -9.44 -0.69 9.85
N GLY A 85 -8.80 -1.85 9.68
CA GLY A 85 -7.48 -2.14 10.22
C GLY A 85 -6.39 -1.17 9.75
N ALA A 86 -6.38 -0.84 8.46
CA ALA A 86 -5.47 0.16 7.90
C ALA A 86 -5.75 1.58 8.43
N ILE A 87 -7.01 2.02 8.54
CA ILE A 87 -7.33 3.33 9.14
C ILE A 87 -6.90 3.38 10.60
N VAL A 88 -7.27 2.37 11.38
CA VAL A 88 -7.01 2.33 12.83
C VAL A 88 -5.52 2.35 13.11
N GLY A 89 -4.71 1.53 12.43
CA GLY A 89 -3.28 1.53 12.68
C GLY A 89 -2.59 2.84 12.26
N GLU A 90 -3.01 3.46 11.14
CA GLU A 90 -2.43 4.73 10.68
C GLU A 90 -2.67 5.83 11.71
N HIS A 91 -3.91 5.93 12.18
CA HIS A 91 -4.33 6.94 13.14
C HIS A 91 -3.92 6.60 14.58
N THR A 92 -3.56 5.35 14.87
CA THR A 92 -2.94 5.00 16.16
C THR A 92 -1.46 5.38 16.16
N TYR A 93 -0.68 4.99 15.15
CA TYR A 93 0.79 5.09 15.23
C TYR A 93 1.43 6.25 14.47
N ASN A 94 0.77 6.80 13.45
CA ASN A 94 1.42 7.75 12.54
C ASN A 94 0.86 9.17 12.63
N VAL A 95 -0.46 9.31 12.51
CA VAL A 95 -1.19 10.60 12.48
C VAL A 95 -2.29 10.63 13.56
N ASP A 96 -2.85 11.79 13.91
CA ASP A 96 -4.08 11.87 14.74
C ASP A 96 -5.28 12.05 13.79
N ALA A 97 -6.42 11.41 14.11
CA ALA A 97 -7.64 11.41 13.30
C ALA A 97 -8.29 12.80 13.14
N TYR A 98 -8.12 13.69 14.13
CA TYR A 98 -8.69 15.04 14.06
C TYR A 98 -7.73 16.06 13.43
N ASP A 99 -6.42 15.88 13.61
CA ASP A 99 -5.39 16.76 13.02
C ASP A 99 -5.29 16.59 11.49
N SER A 100 -5.77 15.47 10.94
CA SER A 100 -5.63 15.16 9.52
C SER A 100 -6.50 16.05 8.62
N LEU A 101 -7.70 16.47 9.02
CA LEU A 101 -8.59 17.25 8.14
C LEU A 101 -8.17 18.71 7.99
N GLN A 102 -7.77 19.37 9.08
CA GLN A 102 -7.30 20.77 9.01
C GLN A 102 -5.93 20.87 8.33
N SER A 103 -4.99 19.97 8.66
CA SER A 103 -3.69 19.92 7.99
C SER A 103 -3.81 19.55 6.51
N TYR A 104 -4.81 18.76 6.14
CA TYR A 104 -5.10 18.38 4.76
C TYR A 104 -5.42 19.59 3.88
N TYR A 105 -6.29 20.51 4.30
CA TYR A 105 -6.63 21.70 3.49
C TYR A 105 -5.43 22.62 3.31
N VAL A 106 -4.63 22.82 4.37
CA VAL A 106 -3.39 23.62 4.29
C VAL A 106 -2.40 23.00 3.32
N LYS A 107 -2.23 21.67 3.36
CA LYS A 107 -1.38 20.98 2.39
C LYS A 107 -1.94 21.10 0.99
N ALA A 108 -3.22 20.84 0.77
CA ALA A 108 -3.85 20.96 -0.55
C ALA A 108 -3.62 22.34 -1.19
N ALA A 109 -3.70 23.41 -0.39
CA ALA A 109 -3.38 24.76 -0.84
C ALA A 109 -1.91 24.91 -1.31
N SER A 110 -0.95 24.26 -0.64
CA SER A 110 0.46 24.26 -1.07
C SER A 110 0.70 23.56 -2.42
N TYR A 111 -0.19 22.64 -2.82
CA TYR A 111 -0.10 21.90 -4.08
C TYR A 111 -0.93 22.52 -5.22
N ALA A 112 -1.69 23.59 -4.98
CA ALA A 112 -2.54 24.26 -5.98
C ALA A 112 -1.79 25.28 -6.87
N GLY A 113 -0.46 25.40 -6.75
CA GLY A 113 0.36 26.33 -7.54
C GLY A 113 0.87 25.76 -8.87
N ASN A 114 0.99 26.61 -9.90
CA ASN A 114 1.32 26.24 -11.29
C ASN A 114 2.77 25.77 -11.56
N SER A 115 3.65 25.67 -10.56
CA SER A 115 5.06 25.29 -10.74
C SER A 115 5.41 23.91 -10.18
N PHE A 116 4.40 23.14 -9.79
CA PHE A 116 4.57 21.85 -9.12
C PHE A 116 4.78 20.69 -10.11
N ARG A 117 5.86 19.93 -9.95
CA ARG A 117 6.14 18.71 -10.73
C ARG A 117 6.75 17.62 -9.86
N PHE A 118 6.60 16.37 -10.28
CA PHE A 118 7.39 15.27 -9.76
C PHE A 118 8.81 15.29 -10.36
N GLY A 119 9.81 15.05 -9.51
CA GLY A 119 11.21 15.14 -9.91
C GLY A 119 12.16 15.33 -8.74
N TYR A 120 13.46 15.27 -9.05
CA TYR A 120 14.55 15.47 -8.12
C TYR A 120 15.52 16.52 -8.67
N LYS A 121 15.72 17.61 -7.92
CA LYS A 121 16.45 18.80 -8.41
C LYS A 121 15.87 19.23 -9.77
N ASP A 122 16.72 19.46 -10.77
CA ASP A 122 16.31 19.94 -12.08
C ASP A 122 15.81 18.84 -13.03
N GLU A 123 15.73 17.59 -12.58
CA GLU A 123 15.32 16.45 -13.40
C GLU A 123 13.86 16.09 -13.11
N SER A 124 13.03 16.00 -14.15
CA SER A 124 11.63 15.55 -14.01
C SER A 124 11.57 14.03 -13.79
N ILE A 125 10.45 13.55 -13.27
CA ILE A 125 10.23 12.10 -13.15
C ILE A 125 10.27 11.42 -14.52
N ALA A 126 9.69 12.04 -15.55
CA ALA A 126 9.65 11.49 -16.91
C ALA A 126 11.06 11.37 -17.51
N ASP A 127 11.88 12.41 -17.37
CA ASP A 127 13.28 12.37 -17.82
C ASP A 127 14.07 11.29 -17.08
N PHE A 128 13.86 11.19 -15.76
CA PHE A 128 14.58 10.24 -14.93
C PHE A 128 14.26 8.78 -15.29
N VAL A 129 12.99 8.42 -15.42
CA VAL A 129 12.57 7.05 -15.78
C VAL A 129 12.75 6.75 -17.27
N GLY A 130 13.09 7.75 -18.09
CA GLY A 130 13.47 7.61 -19.49
C GLY A 130 14.93 7.18 -19.71
N ARG A 131 15.73 7.09 -18.64
CA ARG A 131 17.14 6.67 -18.73
C ARG A 131 17.29 5.19 -19.11
N SER A 132 18.46 4.86 -19.66
CA SER A 132 18.81 3.49 -20.09
C SER A 132 18.70 2.43 -18.99
N GLU A 133 18.96 2.83 -17.75
CA GLU A 133 18.89 2.01 -16.54
C GLU A 133 17.47 1.45 -16.31
N PHE A 134 16.44 2.14 -16.82
CA PHE A 134 15.03 1.71 -16.73
C PHE A 134 14.54 0.93 -17.96
N SER A 135 15.42 0.64 -18.93
CA SER A 135 15.03 -0.04 -20.18
C SER A 135 14.33 -1.39 -19.94
N GLU A 136 14.71 -2.12 -18.88
CA GLU A 136 14.06 -3.38 -18.49
C GLU A 136 12.58 -3.22 -18.10
N CYS A 137 12.15 -2.01 -17.72
CA CYS A 137 10.77 -1.73 -17.31
C CYS A 137 9.86 -1.39 -18.49
N SER A 138 10.40 -1.14 -19.69
CA SER A 138 9.64 -0.68 -20.87
C SER A 138 8.59 -1.67 -21.38
N GLY A 139 8.72 -2.96 -21.05
CA GLY A 139 7.79 -4.01 -21.48
C GLY A 139 6.49 -4.10 -20.66
N TYR A 140 6.35 -3.34 -19.58
CA TYR A 140 5.14 -3.39 -18.74
C TYR A 140 4.12 -2.34 -19.17
N SER A 141 2.94 -2.81 -19.58
CA SER A 141 1.79 -1.95 -19.92
C SER A 141 0.89 -1.64 -18.72
N ASP A 142 0.96 -2.44 -17.66
CA ASP A 142 0.21 -2.20 -16.43
C ASP A 142 0.99 -1.29 -15.46
N SER A 143 0.31 -0.28 -14.91
CA SER A 143 0.93 0.71 -14.02
C SER A 143 1.62 0.07 -12.82
N TYR A 144 1.04 -1.02 -12.28
CA TYR A 144 1.58 -1.66 -11.08
C TYR A 144 2.96 -2.27 -11.32
N ARG A 145 3.11 -3.15 -12.32
CA ARG A 145 4.41 -3.75 -12.65
C ARG A 145 5.40 -2.72 -13.18
N LEU A 146 4.94 -1.75 -13.97
CA LEU A 146 5.79 -0.67 -14.48
C LEU A 146 6.45 0.11 -13.33
N TRP A 147 5.65 0.63 -12.40
CA TRP A 147 6.18 1.42 -11.29
C TRP A 147 6.91 0.57 -10.24
N THR A 148 6.51 -0.69 -10.03
CA THR A 148 7.26 -1.62 -9.17
C THR A 148 8.65 -1.92 -9.75
N CYS A 149 8.75 -2.10 -11.08
CA CYS A 149 10.03 -2.27 -11.76
C CYS A 149 10.91 -1.02 -11.61
N ARG A 150 10.35 0.17 -11.85
CA ARG A 150 11.07 1.45 -11.69
C ARG A 150 11.56 1.65 -10.25
N GLU A 151 10.75 1.30 -9.24
CA GLU A 151 11.18 1.34 -7.84
C GLU A 151 12.33 0.35 -7.56
N LYS A 152 12.28 -0.85 -8.12
CA LYS A 152 13.39 -1.81 -8.01
C LYS A 152 14.68 -1.27 -8.62
N VAL A 153 14.63 -0.68 -9.82
CA VAL A 153 15.79 -0.03 -10.46
C VAL A 153 16.34 1.08 -9.57
N TRP A 154 15.47 1.91 -8.97
CA TRP A 154 15.89 2.93 -8.01
C TRP A 154 16.67 2.34 -6.84
N GLU A 155 16.12 1.32 -6.17
CA GLU A 155 16.74 0.69 -5.00
C GLU A 155 18.08 0.03 -5.36
N ASP A 156 18.16 -0.63 -6.52
CA ASP A 156 19.34 -1.39 -6.93
C ASP A 156 20.45 -0.51 -7.50
N GLN A 157 20.12 0.56 -8.22
CA GLN A 157 21.11 1.31 -9.02
C GLN A 157 21.33 2.75 -8.57
N PHE A 158 20.34 3.41 -7.95
CA PHE A 158 20.41 4.86 -7.69
C PHE A 158 20.50 5.20 -6.20
N ARG A 159 19.73 4.53 -5.33
CA ARG A 159 19.62 4.90 -3.92
C ARG A 159 20.99 4.94 -3.22
N GLY A 160 21.36 6.13 -2.73
CA GLY A 160 22.64 6.35 -2.04
C GLY A 160 23.89 6.26 -2.92
N LYS A 161 23.74 6.24 -4.25
CA LYS A 161 24.82 6.08 -5.22
C LYS A 161 24.99 7.34 -6.09
N SER A 162 26.09 7.38 -6.84
CA SER A 162 26.33 8.39 -7.87
C SER A 162 26.26 7.75 -9.25
N VAL A 163 25.39 8.27 -10.12
CA VAL A 163 25.17 7.75 -11.47
C VAL A 163 25.21 8.91 -12.46
N GLY A 164 26.03 8.80 -13.51
CA GLY A 164 26.19 9.87 -14.51
C GLY A 164 26.63 11.21 -13.91
N GLY A 165 27.51 11.19 -12.89
CA GLY A 165 28.00 12.39 -12.22
C GLY A 165 27.01 13.07 -11.24
N LYS A 166 25.79 12.54 -11.07
CA LYS A 166 24.81 13.02 -10.08
C LYS A 166 24.75 12.09 -8.88
N SER A 167 24.83 12.64 -7.67
CA SER A 167 24.62 11.89 -6.41
C SER A 167 23.15 11.87 -6.02
N TYR A 168 22.69 10.69 -5.61
CA TYR A 168 21.31 10.44 -5.18
C TYR A 168 21.23 10.14 -3.67
N PRO A 169 20.18 10.62 -2.97
CA PRO A 169 20.03 10.36 -1.54
C PRO A 169 19.85 8.88 -1.23
N ASN A 170 20.33 8.43 -0.06
CA ASN A 170 19.95 7.12 0.48
C ASN A 170 18.53 7.19 1.09
N ASN A 171 17.52 7.32 0.22
CA ASN A 171 16.12 7.46 0.61
C ASN A 171 15.21 6.72 -0.39
N ARG A 172 13.94 6.51 -0.02
CA ARG A 172 12.94 5.81 -0.84
C ARG A 172 12.63 6.59 -2.12
N PHE A 173 12.32 5.89 -3.21
CA PHE A 173 12.01 6.49 -4.50
C PHE A 173 10.88 7.52 -4.41
N SER A 174 9.77 7.12 -3.76
CA SER A 174 8.62 7.97 -3.47
C SER A 174 9.00 9.26 -2.73
N ALA A 175 9.92 9.19 -1.78
CA ALA A 175 10.35 10.37 -1.01
C ALA A 175 11.23 11.32 -1.83
N VAL A 176 12.03 10.80 -2.75
CA VAL A 176 12.97 11.61 -3.54
C VAL A 176 12.28 12.30 -4.70
N PHE A 177 11.37 11.63 -5.40
CA PHE A 177 10.78 12.14 -6.64
C PHE A 177 9.32 12.62 -6.51
N PHE A 178 8.59 12.12 -5.52
CA PHE A 178 7.13 12.30 -5.45
C PHE A 178 6.64 13.11 -4.25
N GLN A 179 7.53 13.65 -3.42
CA GLN A 179 7.18 14.36 -2.19
C GLN A 179 7.95 15.66 -2.01
N PRO A 180 7.81 16.64 -2.93
CA PRO A 180 8.73 17.77 -3.02
C PRO A 180 8.51 18.86 -1.95
N PHE A 181 7.36 18.92 -1.27
CA PHE A 181 7.11 19.89 -0.19
C PHE A 181 7.23 19.30 1.21
N TYR A 182 6.80 18.05 1.38
CA TYR A 182 6.79 17.40 2.68
C TYR A 182 7.28 15.96 2.57
N ALA A 183 8.58 15.77 2.79
CA ALA A 183 9.22 14.46 2.77
C ALA A 183 8.50 13.48 3.71
N GLY A 184 8.03 12.36 3.15
CA GLY A 184 7.41 11.25 3.86
C GLY A 184 5.90 11.37 4.11
N GLN A 185 5.20 12.37 3.56
CA GLN A 185 3.77 12.58 3.84
C GLN A 185 2.80 11.89 2.87
N THR A 186 1.63 11.63 3.41
CA THR A 186 0.56 10.78 2.92
C THR A 186 -0.78 11.49 3.16
N PHE A 187 -1.79 11.23 2.32
CA PHE A 187 -3.03 12.04 2.27
C PHE A 187 -4.30 11.22 2.42
N GLY A 188 -5.36 11.88 2.90
CA GLY A 188 -6.65 11.26 3.19
C GLY A 188 -6.61 10.31 4.40
N LEU A 189 -7.75 9.70 4.72
CA LEU A 189 -7.87 8.71 5.79
C LEU A 189 -6.98 7.48 5.55
N GLY A 190 -6.74 7.13 4.29
CA GLY A 190 -5.86 6.02 3.92
C GLY A 190 -4.37 6.37 3.92
N GLN A 191 -3.99 7.64 4.11
CA GLN A 191 -2.59 8.04 4.06
C GLN A 191 -1.88 7.51 2.78
N ILE A 192 -2.45 7.77 1.61
CA ILE A 192 -1.88 7.32 0.32
C ILE A 192 -0.82 8.32 -0.17
N ASN A 193 0.30 7.82 -0.71
CA ASN A 193 1.32 8.64 -1.36
C ASN A 193 1.20 8.60 -2.89
N PRO A 194 1.75 9.59 -3.63
CA PRO A 194 1.57 9.68 -5.07
C PRO A 194 2.09 8.49 -5.88
N LEU A 195 3.25 7.91 -5.52
CA LEU A 195 3.79 6.73 -6.22
C LEU A 195 2.87 5.52 -6.08
N THR A 196 2.33 5.29 -4.87
CA THR A 196 1.34 4.22 -4.64
C THR A 196 0.07 4.45 -5.46
N ALA A 197 -0.39 5.69 -5.60
CA ALA A 197 -1.55 6.00 -6.44
C ALA A 197 -1.26 5.75 -7.92
N LEU A 198 -0.09 6.14 -8.43
CA LEU A 198 0.34 5.84 -9.79
C LEU A 198 0.42 4.32 -10.03
N MET A 199 1.01 3.56 -9.11
CA MET A 199 1.08 2.10 -9.17
C MET A 199 -0.31 1.44 -9.29
N LEU A 200 -1.29 1.95 -8.57
CA LEU A 200 -2.63 1.34 -8.47
C LEU A 200 -3.66 1.98 -9.38
N SER A 201 -3.24 2.93 -10.23
CA SER A 201 -4.16 3.74 -11.03
C SER A 201 -5.02 2.90 -11.97
N ASP A 202 -4.43 1.89 -12.63
CA ASP A 202 -5.17 0.99 -13.51
C ASP A 202 -6.26 0.21 -12.76
N LEU A 203 -5.94 -0.34 -11.59
CA LEU A 203 -6.90 -1.10 -10.77
C LEU A 203 -8.01 -0.19 -10.23
N VAL A 204 -7.68 1.04 -9.84
CA VAL A 204 -8.69 2.01 -9.38
C VAL A 204 -9.59 2.47 -10.52
N HIS A 205 -9.03 2.69 -11.71
CA HIS A 205 -9.80 2.98 -12.90
C HIS A 205 -10.78 1.85 -13.22
N GLU A 206 -10.31 0.60 -13.22
CA GLU A 206 -11.13 -0.58 -13.50
C GLU A 206 -12.28 -0.75 -12.49
N LYS A 207 -12.00 -0.64 -11.18
CA LYS A 207 -13.00 -0.93 -10.13
C LYS A 207 -13.92 0.23 -9.80
N SER A 208 -13.46 1.47 -9.97
CA SER A 208 -14.19 2.66 -9.52
C SER A 208 -14.53 3.65 -10.64
N GLY A 209 -13.97 3.49 -11.84
CA GLY A 209 -14.21 4.39 -12.98
C GLY A 209 -13.51 5.74 -12.89
N TYR A 210 -12.66 5.97 -11.89
CA TYR A 210 -11.88 7.20 -11.78
C TYR A 210 -10.84 7.30 -12.91
N PRO A 211 -10.51 8.50 -13.41
CA PRO A 211 -9.50 8.66 -14.46
C PRO A 211 -8.15 8.04 -14.06
N LYS A 212 -7.43 7.50 -15.05
CA LYS A 212 -6.05 7.08 -14.85
C LYS A 212 -5.17 8.30 -14.53
N LEU A 213 -4.18 8.09 -13.70
CA LEU A 213 -3.23 9.07 -13.24
C LEU A 213 -1.99 9.08 -14.15
N ASP A 214 -1.41 10.26 -14.33
CA ASP A 214 -0.23 10.51 -15.14
C ASP A 214 0.86 11.15 -14.27
N GLU A 215 2.09 10.64 -14.33
CA GLU A 215 3.22 11.21 -13.60
C GLU A 215 3.60 12.63 -14.04
N ASN A 216 3.15 13.07 -15.22
CA ASN A 216 3.35 14.43 -15.72
C ASN A 216 2.27 15.40 -15.20
N ASP A 217 1.16 14.89 -14.67
CA ASP A 217 0.11 15.68 -14.03
C ASP A 217 0.16 15.54 -12.50
N ALA A 218 1.20 16.12 -11.93
CA ALA A 218 1.42 16.05 -10.49
C ALA A 218 0.23 16.64 -9.71
N ALA A 219 -0.36 17.74 -10.19
CA ALA A 219 -1.55 18.34 -9.57
C ALA A 219 -2.76 17.38 -9.59
N GLY A 220 -3.02 16.70 -10.70
CA GLY A 220 -4.07 15.68 -10.82
C GLY A 220 -3.86 14.51 -9.87
N VAL A 221 -2.62 14.03 -9.71
CA VAL A 221 -2.29 12.96 -8.76
C VAL A 221 -2.57 13.39 -7.32
N TYR A 222 -2.15 14.60 -6.92
CA TYR A 222 -2.45 15.09 -5.58
C TYR A 222 -3.93 15.27 -5.36
N LYS A 223 -4.64 15.88 -6.31
CA LYS A 223 -6.10 16.03 -6.23
C LYS A 223 -6.80 14.69 -6.00
N ALA A 224 -6.37 13.63 -6.71
CA ALA A 224 -6.93 12.30 -6.58
C ALA A 224 -6.68 11.67 -5.19
N ILE A 225 -5.44 11.67 -4.69
CA ILE A 225 -5.14 11.08 -3.37
C ILE A 225 -5.68 11.91 -2.20
N MET A 226 -5.99 13.17 -2.47
CA MET A 226 -6.53 14.10 -1.51
C MET A 226 -8.05 13.96 -1.36
N ASP A 227 -8.77 13.76 -2.47
CA ASP A 227 -10.22 13.53 -2.44
C ASP A 227 -10.57 12.30 -1.55
N PRO A 228 -11.46 12.45 -0.54
CA PRO A 228 -11.75 11.38 0.40
C PRO A 228 -12.28 10.09 -0.24
N ASP A 229 -13.09 10.19 -1.29
CA ASP A 229 -13.72 9.01 -1.92
C ASP A 229 -12.73 8.29 -2.83
N ILE A 230 -11.94 9.06 -3.59
CA ILE A 230 -10.86 8.50 -4.42
C ILE A 230 -9.76 7.88 -3.53
N SER A 231 -9.41 8.52 -2.42
CA SER A 231 -8.42 8.01 -1.46
C SER A 231 -8.83 6.67 -0.84
N LEU A 232 -10.12 6.50 -0.49
CA LEU A 232 -10.65 5.20 -0.04
C LEU A 232 -10.54 4.12 -1.13
N ALA A 233 -10.74 4.47 -2.40
CA ALA A 233 -10.58 3.54 -3.51
C ALA A 233 -9.12 3.09 -3.69
N PHE A 234 -8.16 4.01 -3.60
CA PHE A 234 -6.73 3.66 -3.60
C PHE A 234 -6.35 2.78 -2.41
N MET A 235 -6.87 3.07 -1.23
CA MET A 235 -6.65 2.26 -0.04
C MET A 235 -7.16 0.82 -0.20
N ALA A 236 -8.38 0.65 -0.72
CA ALA A 236 -8.93 -0.67 -1.03
C ALA A 236 -8.09 -1.40 -2.09
N ALA A 237 -7.60 -0.66 -3.10
CA ALA A 237 -6.71 -1.20 -4.14
C ALA A 237 -5.37 -1.71 -3.55
N VAL A 238 -4.75 -0.99 -2.61
CA VAL A 238 -3.51 -1.45 -1.93
C VAL A 238 -3.74 -2.78 -1.23
N ILE A 239 -4.84 -2.90 -0.48
CA ILE A 239 -5.19 -4.10 0.29
C ILE A 239 -5.48 -5.27 -0.65
N ARG A 240 -6.35 -5.06 -1.65
CA ARG A 240 -6.68 -6.07 -2.68
C ARG A 240 -5.41 -6.58 -3.35
N LYS A 241 -4.55 -5.66 -3.77
CA LYS A 241 -3.30 -6.01 -4.44
C LYS A 241 -2.35 -6.79 -3.56
N SER A 242 -2.27 -6.44 -2.27
CA SER A 242 -1.48 -7.19 -1.28
C SER A 242 -1.95 -8.63 -1.14
N ILE A 243 -3.27 -8.85 -1.07
CA ILE A 243 -3.87 -10.20 -1.01
C ILE A 243 -3.56 -10.97 -2.30
N ASP A 244 -3.70 -10.33 -3.47
CA ASP A 244 -3.43 -10.97 -4.76
C ASP A 244 -1.97 -11.35 -4.95
N ASP A 245 -1.03 -10.48 -4.57
CA ASP A 245 0.39 -10.78 -4.69
C ASP A 245 0.78 -11.98 -3.83
N TYR A 246 0.30 -12.06 -2.59
CA TYR A 246 0.57 -13.21 -1.71
C TYR A 246 -0.03 -14.50 -2.26
N ARG A 247 -1.27 -14.43 -2.75
CA ARG A 247 -1.94 -15.59 -3.35
C ARG A 247 -1.23 -16.06 -4.62
N GLN A 248 -0.86 -15.15 -5.51
CA GLN A 248 -0.30 -15.49 -6.83
C GLN A 248 1.20 -15.85 -6.79
N ILE A 249 1.97 -15.27 -5.87
CA ILE A 249 3.43 -15.41 -5.84
C ILE A 249 3.88 -16.40 -4.78
N ALA A 250 3.26 -16.38 -3.60
CA ALA A 250 3.66 -17.20 -2.46
C ALA A 250 2.75 -18.41 -2.22
N ASP A 251 1.66 -18.53 -2.99
CA ASP A 251 0.60 -19.53 -2.79
C ASP A 251 0.02 -19.47 -1.37
N VAL A 252 -0.18 -18.26 -0.85
CA VAL A 252 -0.66 -17.98 0.50
C VAL A 252 -1.83 -16.99 0.46
N ASP A 253 -2.96 -17.36 1.07
CA ASP A 253 -4.13 -16.49 1.17
C ASP A 253 -4.17 -15.74 2.50
N ILE A 254 -3.88 -14.44 2.44
CA ILE A 254 -3.91 -13.52 3.59
C ILE A 254 -5.27 -12.82 3.80
N SER A 255 -6.29 -13.11 2.98
CA SER A 255 -7.60 -12.46 3.05
C SER A 255 -8.37 -12.75 4.34
N GLY A 256 -7.94 -13.74 5.13
CA GLY A 256 -8.51 -14.05 6.44
C GLY A 256 -7.83 -13.35 7.62
N ASN A 257 -6.74 -12.60 7.40
CA ASN A 257 -5.96 -12.00 8.49
C ASN A 257 -5.76 -10.49 8.24
N PRO A 258 -6.60 -9.63 8.85
CA PRO A 258 -6.52 -8.19 8.67
C PRO A 258 -5.24 -7.59 9.25
N GLY A 259 -4.65 -8.16 10.31
CA GLY A 259 -3.35 -7.73 10.82
C GLY A 259 -2.22 -7.87 9.80
N VAL A 260 -2.19 -8.96 9.02
CA VAL A 260 -1.21 -9.13 7.94
C VAL A 260 -1.43 -8.09 6.84
N THR A 261 -2.67 -7.85 6.43
CA THR A 261 -2.93 -6.81 5.41
C THR A 261 -2.61 -5.39 5.92
N ALA A 262 -2.87 -5.10 7.19
CA ALA A 262 -2.55 -3.81 7.81
C ALA A 262 -1.03 -3.61 7.94
N THR A 263 -0.29 -4.70 8.22
CA THR A 263 1.17 -4.72 8.16
C THR A 263 1.68 -4.31 6.78
N LEU A 264 1.14 -4.94 5.73
CA LEU A 264 1.51 -4.64 4.34
C LEU A 264 1.09 -3.24 3.90
N PHE A 265 -0.04 -2.74 4.40
CA PHE A 265 -0.46 -1.36 4.19
C PHE A 265 0.55 -0.37 4.78
N ASN A 266 1.02 -0.64 6.00
CA ASN A 266 1.96 0.23 6.70
C ASN A 266 3.35 0.26 6.05
N ILE A 267 3.86 -0.89 5.60
CA ILE A 267 5.26 -1.01 5.15
C ILE A 267 5.44 -1.15 3.63
N GLY A 268 4.35 -1.38 2.89
CA GLY A 268 4.37 -1.58 1.45
C GLY A 268 5.15 -2.81 0.98
N GLY A 269 5.42 -2.85 -0.33
CA GLY A 269 6.29 -3.86 -0.95
C GLY A 269 5.69 -5.27 -0.99
N SER A 270 4.38 -5.41 -1.14
CA SER A 270 3.66 -6.70 -1.16
C SER A 270 4.30 -7.72 -2.10
N GLN A 271 4.63 -7.32 -3.34
CA GLN A 271 5.24 -8.20 -4.33
C GLN A 271 6.62 -8.73 -3.87
N GLN A 272 7.51 -7.86 -3.38
CA GLN A 272 8.85 -8.26 -2.92
C GLN A 272 8.74 -9.21 -1.72
N ARG A 273 7.85 -8.91 -0.78
CA ARG A 273 7.62 -9.72 0.42
C ARG A 273 7.01 -11.07 0.09
N ALA A 274 6.07 -11.12 -0.84
CA ALA A 274 5.50 -12.37 -1.34
C ALA A 274 6.57 -13.24 -2.03
N ARG A 275 7.45 -12.66 -2.86
CA ARG A 275 8.59 -13.39 -3.44
C ARG A 275 9.55 -13.95 -2.38
N ALA A 276 9.87 -13.15 -1.36
CA ALA A 276 10.71 -13.59 -0.26
C ALA A 276 10.06 -14.73 0.54
N LEU A 277 8.74 -14.67 0.76
CA LEU A 277 7.99 -15.74 1.39
C LEU A 277 7.98 -17.02 0.54
N ALA A 278 7.73 -16.89 -0.77
CA ALA A 278 7.76 -18.01 -1.71
C ALA A 278 9.11 -18.73 -1.70
N ALA A 279 10.21 -17.96 -1.71
CA ALA A 279 11.56 -18.51 -1.61
C ALA A 279 11.77 -19.29 -0.30
N LYS A 280 11.32 -18.75 0.84
CA LYS A 280 11.40 -19.44 2.15
C LYS A 280 10.51 -20.69 2.23
N ARG A 281 9.37 -20.71 1.55
CA ARG A 281 8.46 -21.87 1.52
C ARG A 281 9.00 -22.99 0.62
N SER A 282 9.74 -22.64 -0.43
CA SER A 282 10.38 -23.63 -1.33
C SER A 282 11.40 -24.54 -0.62
N THR A 283 11.93 -24.13 0.55
CA THR A 283 12.84 -24.93 1.36
C THR A 283 12.12 -25.86 2.36
N GLY A 284 10.79 -25.99 2.27
CA GLY A 284 9.99 -26.94 3.07
C GLY A 284 9.53 -26.44 4.45
N ALA A 285 9.79 -25.18 4.81
CA ALA A 285 9.31 -24.61 6.06
C ALA A 285 7.91 -23.98 5.87
N ALA A 286 6.96 -24.35 6.72
CA ALA A 286 5.63 -23.73 6.81
C ALA A 286 5.77 -22.31 7.40
N ASN A 287 6.23 -21.39 6.55
CA ASN A 287 6.41 -20.00 6.91
C ASN A 287 5.13 -19.23 6.61
N TRP A 288 4.63 -18.55 7.63
CA TRP A 288 3.52 -17.60 7.52
C TRP A 288 4.07 -16.17 7.51
N PRO A 289 3.36 -15.21 6.89
CA PRO A 289 3.65 -13.81 7.12
C PRO A 289 3.43 -13.46 8.59
N GLU A 290 4.29 -12.58 9.11
CA GLU A 290 4.21 -12.07 10.47
C GLU A 290 3.74 -10.61 10.46
N GLU A 291 2.94 -10.26 11.46
CA GLU A 291 2.50 -8.90 11.68
C GLU A 291 3.63 -8.03 12.23
N ASN A 292 3.68 -6.76 11.81
CA ASN A 292 4.43 -5.75 12.55
C ASN A 292 3.58 -5.20 13.71
N TYR A 293 4.11 -4.25 14.49
CA TYR A 293 3.40 -3.58 15.59
C TYR A 293 1.99 -3.08 15.18
N TYR A 294 1.87 -2.63 13.94
CA TYR A 294 0.65 -2.11 13.36
C TYR A 294 -0.38 -3.22 13.17
N GLY A 295 -0.03 -4.26 12.43
CA GLY A 295 -0.91 -5.41 12.21
C GLY A 295 -1.25 -6.16 13.49
N TRP A 296 -0.29 -6.21 14.42
CA TRP A 296 -0.48 -6.88 15.70
C TRP A 296 -1.62 -6.26 16.50
N LEU A 297 -1.67 -4.92 16.57
CA LEU A 297 -2.76 -4.18 17.21
C LEU A 297 -4.11 -4.54 16.61
N ILE A 298 -4.19 -4.63 15.28
CA ILE A 298 -5.47 -4.87 14.59
C ILE A 298 -6.03 -6.23 14.97
N ASN A 299 -5.17 -7.27 14.95
CA ASN A 299 -5.57 -8.61 15.36
C ASN A 299 -5.92 -8.68 16.85
N ASP A 300 -5.21 -7.95 17.71
CA ASP A 300 -5.44 -7.89 19.16
C ASP A 300 -6.75 -7.18 19.54
N ARG A 301 -7.28 -6.33 18.67
CA ARG A 301 -8.48 -5.52 18.89
C ARG A 301 -9.65 -5.90 17.97
N LEU A 302 -9.63 -7.08 17.36
CA LEU A 302 -10.66 -7.48 16.40
C LEU A 302 -12.07 -7.50 16.99
N ASP A 303 -12.19 -7.92 18.25
CA ASP A 303 -13.44 -7.95 19.00
C ASP A 303 -14.07 -6.56 19.20
N GLU A 304 -13.25 -5.50 19.23
CA GLU A 304 -13.72 -4.11 19.27
C GLU A 304 -13.99 -3.53 17.87
N LEU A 305 -13.26 -3.98 16.85
CA LEU A 305 -13.30 -3.40 15.50
C LEU A 305 -14.35 -4.03 14.58
N GLU A 306 -14.58 -5.34 14.68
CA GLU A 306 -15.60 -6.03 13.88
C GLU A 306 -17.03 -5.53 14.13
N PRO A 307 -17.46 -5.22 15.36
CA PRO A 307 -18.80 -4.68 15.62
C PRO A 307 -19.07 -3.30 15.00
N LEU A 308 -18.04 -2.62 14.47
CA LEU A 308 -18.19 -1.36 13.73
C LEU A 308 -18.75 -1.59 12.32
N LEU A 309 -18.80 -2.84 11.83
CA LEU A 309 -19.06 -3.23 10.44
C LEU A 309 -20.39 -3.93 10.20
#